data_AF-A0A822FZR2-F1
#
_entry.id   AF-A0A822FZR2-F1
#
_cell.length_a   1.000
_cell.length_b   1.000
_cell.length_c   1.000
_cell.angle_alpha   90.00
_cell.angle_beta   90.00
_cell.angle_gamma   90.00
#
_symmetry.space_group_name_H-M   'P 1'
#
loop_
_entity.id
_entity.type
_entity.pdbx_description
1 polymer ?
#
loop_
_entity_poly.entity_id
_entity_poly.type
_entity_poly.pdbx_seq_one_letter_code
_entity_poly.pdbx_strand_id
1 'polypeptide(L)'
;MISIGWPNKPLTSKVDIIINSSSSINVLLPNDAGSIGPQVIGVLGGLDLHGLKRNVSWTRLITTASSGQNSIILSQPVDWKIGEEIILTTTDTNIEHTERQTIANI
;
A
#
# COMPACT_ATOMS: atom_id res chain seq x y z
N MET A 1 -3.01 -22.10 -2.76
CA MET A 1 -2.31 -20.91 -3.31
C MET A 1 -3.37 -19.97 -3.82
N ILE A 2 -3.36 -18.70 -3.39
CA ILE A 2 -4.26 -17.66 -3.88
C ILE A 2 -3.43 -16.72 -4.75
N SER A 3 -3.88 -16.46 -5.97
CA SER A 3 -3.15 -15.61 -6.91
C SER A 3 -4.08 -14.57 -7.54
N ILE A 4 -3.67 -13.30 -7.47
CA ILE A 4 -4.32 -12.17 -8.15
C ILE A 4 -3.33 -11.64 -9.18
N GLY A 5 -3.59 -11.89 -10.47
CA GLY A 5 -2.65 -11.62 -11.55
C GLY A 5 -1.48 -12.61 -11.59
N TRP A 6 -0.60 -12.43 -12.56
CA TRP A 6 0.60 -13.24 -12.78
C TRP A 6 1.82 -12.37 -13.08
N PRO A 7 3.07 -12.84 -12.86
CA PRO A 7 4.27 -12.06 -13.17
C PRO A 7 4.33 -11.57 -14.63
N ASN A 8 3.85 -12.38 -15.58
CA ASN A 8 3.82 -12.08 -17.01
C ASN A 8 2.45 -11.56 -17.50
N LYS A 9 1.45 -11.52 -16.63
CA LYS A 9 0.10 -11.00 -16.92
C LYS A 9 -0.47 -10.37 -15.64
N PRO A 10 0.06 -9.20 -15.23
CA PRO A 10 -0.40 -8.53 -14.02
C PRO A 10 -1.86 -8.11 -14.16
N LEU A 11 -2.56 -8.08 -13.03
CA LEU A 11 -3.90 -7.52 -12.99
C LEU A 11 -3.82 -5.99 -13.01
N THR A 12 -4.54 -5.36 -13.93
CA THR A 12 -4.50 -3.91 -14.14
C THR A 12 -5.74 -3.20 -13.62
N SER A 13 -6.80 -3.95 -13.29
CA SER A 13 -7.99 -3.42 -12.64
C SER A 13 -7.79 -3.34 -11.13
N LYS A 14 -8.52 -2.42 -10.48
CA LYS A 14 -8.58 -2.32 -9.02
C LYS A 14 -9.07 -3.64 -8.41
N VAL A 15 -8.46 -4.04 -7.30
CA VAL A 15 -8.94 -5.13 -6.44
C VAL A 15 -9.07 -4.60 -5.04
N ASP A 16 -10.25 -4.74 -4.46
CA ASP A 16 -10.50 -4.44 -3.07
C ASP A 16 -10.45 -5.74 -2.26
N ILE A 17 -9.48 -5.84 -1.35
CA ILE A 17 -9.42 -6.94 -0.38
C ILE A 17 -10.02 -6.41 0.92
N ILE A 18 -11.28 -6.75 1.16
CA ILE A 18 -12.05 -6.24 2.29
C ILE A 18 -12.08 -7.32 3.38
N ILE A 19 -11.51 -7.01 4.54
CA ILE A 19 -11.48 -7.93 5.69
C ILE A 19 -12.44 -7.43 6.75
N ASN A 20 -13.60 -8.08 6.85
CA ASN A 20 -14.60 -7.78 7.87
C ASN A 20 -14.52 -8.81 8.99
N SER A 21 -14.58 -8.36 10.24
CA SER A 21 -14.77 -9.24 11.40
C SER A 21 -15.85 -8.64 12.30
N SER A 22 -16.71 -9.50 12.83
CA SER A 22 -17.60 -9.20 13.95
C SER A 22 -17.07 -9.74 15.28
N SER A 23 -15.92 -10.44 15.25
CA SER A 23 -15.30 -11.10 16.39
C SER A 23 -14.02 -10.38 16.80
N SER A 24 -13.76 -10.32 18.10
CA SER A 24 -12.50 -9.82 18.69
C SER A 24 -11.54 -10.94 19.08
N ILE A 25 -11.87 -12.19 18.72
CA ILE A 25 -11.16 -13.38 19.20
C ILE A 25 -9.92 -13.64 18.36
N ASN A 26 -8.80 -13.92 19.02
CA ASN A 26 -7.59 -14.41 18.36
C ASN A 26 -7.73 -15.91 18.06
N VAL A 27 -7.34 -16.33 16.86
CA VAL A 27 -7.31 -17.74 16.47
C VAL A 27 -5.91 -18.30 16.73
N LEU A 28 -5.82 -19.41 17.47
CA LEU A 28 -4.56 -20.15 17.66
C LEU A 28 -4.16 -20.82 16.35
N LEU A 29 -2.90 -20.67 15.96
CA LEU A 29 -2.34 -21.33 14.79
C LEU A 29 -1.84 -22.74 15.14
N PRO A 30 -1.83 -23.67 14.18
CA PRO A 30 -1.25 -25.00 14.36
C PRO A 30 0.25 -24.95 14.72
N ASN A 31 0.76 -26.02 15.31
CA ASN A 31 2.19 -26.23 15.60
C ASN A 31 2.83 -25.12 16.43
N ASP A 32 2.09 -24.59 17.41
CA ASP A 32 2.54 -23.51 18.31
C ASP A 32 3.03 -22.24 17.60
N ALA A 33 2.55 -21.98 16.37
CA ALA A 33 2.91 -20.80 15.58
C ALA A 33 2.30 -19.47 16.10
N GLY A 34 1.76 -19.47 17.32
CA GLY A 34 1.17 -18.31 17.98
C GLY A 34 -0.32 -18.14 17.70
N SER A 35 -0.80 -16.90 17.73
CA SER A 35 -2.20 -16.57 17.50
C SER A 35 -2.32 -15.40 16.53
N ILE A 36 -3.34 -15.43 15.67
CA ILE A 36 -3.66 -14.35 14.75
C ILE A 36 -4.88 -13.57 15.24
N GLY A 37 -4.80 -12.24 15.16
CA GLY A 37 -5.89 -11.36 15.57
C GLY A 37 -7.10 -11.40 14.62
N PRO A 38 -8.21 -10.77 15.02
CA PRO A 38 -9.32 -10.53 14.10
C PRO A 38 -8.85 -9.63 12.94
N GLN A 39 -9.47 -9.80 11.77
CA GLN A 39 -9.21 -8.98 10.57
C GLN A 39 -7.81 -9.07 9.97
N VAL A 40 -7.26 -10.28 9.90
CA VAL A 40 -5.95 -10.54 9.27
C VAL A 40 -6.06 -11.57 8.16
N ILE A 41 -5.13 -11.54 7.22
CA ILE A 41 -4.96 -12.59 6.22
C ILE A 41 -3.81 -13.49 6.68
N GLY A 42 -4.15 -14.64 7.27
CA GLY A 42 -3.18 -15.70 7.55
C GLY A 42 -2.91 -16.54 6.30
N VAL A 43 -1.65 -16.66 5.89
CA VAL A 43 -1.26 -17.42 4.69
C VAL A 43 -0.45 -18.65 5.10
N LEU A 44 -1.04 -19.84 4.96
CA LEU A 44 -0.36 -21.14 5.07
C LEU A 44 -0.17 -21.70 3.66
N GLY A 45 0.99 -21.44 3.05
CA GLY A 45 1.28 -21.75 1.65
C GLY A 45 1.77 -20.52 0.89
N GLY A 46 0.98 -20.02 -0.07
CA GLY A 46 1.35 -18.88 -0.91
C GLY A 46 0.18 -17.95 -1.24
N LEU A 47 0.47 -16.66 -1.21
CA LEU A 47 -0.38 -15.54 -1.63
C LEU A 47 0.42 -14.68 -2.62
N ASP A 48 0.01 -14.70 -3.89
CA ASP A 48 0.67 -13.95 -4.97
C ASP A 48 -0.22 -12.80 -5.42
N LEU A 49 0.27 -11.57 -5.31
CA LEU A 49 -0.44 -10.36 -5.72
C LEU A 49 0.40 -9.61 -6.77
N HIS A 50 0.05 -9.77 -8.04
CA HIS A 50 0.74 -9.17 -9.17
C HIS A 50 -0.11 -8.07 -9.80
N GLY A 51 0.10 -6.83 -9.33
CA GLY A 51 -0.44 -5.62 -9.93
C GLY A 51 0.47 -5.00 -11.00
N LEU A 52 0.07 -3.85 -11.53
CA LEU A 52 0.93 -3.02 -12.37
C LEU A 52 2.21 -2.66 -11.61
N LYS A 53 3.37 -3.03 -12.17
CA LYS A 53 4.66 -2.72 -11.57
C LYS A 53 5.02 -1.26 -11.85
N ARG A 54 5.42 -0.53 -10.81
CA ARG A 54 6.14 0.75 -10.91
C ARG A 54 7.63 0.49 -10.79
N ASN A 55 8.44 1.14 -11.62
CA ASN A 55 9.90 1.08 -11.53
C ASN A 55 10.39 1.75 -10.24
N VAL A 56 9.73 2.84 -9.84
CA VAL A 56 9.98 3.53 -8.58
C VAL A 56 8.69 3.50 -7.76
N SER A 57 8.63 2.70 -6.70
CA SER A 57 7.45 2.63 -5.82
C SER A 57 7.44 3.69 -4.72
N TRP A 58 8.60 4.24 -4.37
CA TRP A 58 8.74 5.31 -3.39
C TRP A 58 9.98 6.16 -3.70
N THR A 59 9.95 7.41 -3.24
CA THR A 59 11.08 8.33 -3.33
C THR A 59 10.94 9.41 -2.26
N ARG A 60 11.98 10.23 -2.08
CA ARG A 60 11.95 11.38 -1.17
C ARG A 60 11.53 12.65 -1.91
N LEU A 61 11.03 13.61 -1.16
CA LEU A 61 10.94 14.98 -1.64
C LEU A 61 12.33 15.62 -1.65
N ILE A 62 12.62 16.45 -2.64
CA ILE A 62 13.84 17.28 -2.65
C ILE A 62 13.70 18.49 -1.71
N THR A 63 12.46 18.95 -1.49
CA THR A 63 12.09 20.06 -0.62
C THR A 63 10.91 19.67 0.26
N THR A 64 10.89 20.13 1.50
CA THR A 64 9.75 19.94 2.41
C THR A 64 8.46 20.48 1.77
N ALA A 65 7.42 19.64 1.74
CA ALA A 65 6.07 20.07 1.42
C ALA A 65 5.48 20.84 2.61
N SER A 66 5.12 22.09 2.41
CA SER A 66 4.45 22.95 3.37
C SER A 66 2.94 22.78 3.29
N SER A 67 2.26 23.02 4.41
CA SER A 67 0.79 22.99 4.48
C SER A 67 0.15 23.81 3.35
N GLY A 68 -0.81 23.21 2.65
CA GLY A 68 -1.54 23.84 1.55
C GLY A 68 -0.84 23.80 0.18
N GLN A 69 0.39 23.28 0.09
CA GLN A 69 0.99 23.01 -1.21
C GLN A 69 0.27 21.86 -1.92
N ASN A 70 0.06 22.03 -3.23
CA ASN A 70 -0.58 21.04 -4.11
C ASN A 70 0.40 20.46 -5.16
N SER A 71 1.68 20.78 -5.03
CA SER A 71 2.75 20.30 -5.88
C SER A 71 3.97 19.97 -5.03
N ILE A 72 4.68 18.91 -5.42
CA ILE A 72 5.87 18.41 -4.75
C ILE A 72 6.95 18.15 -5.79
N ILE A 73 8.21 18.23 -5.37
CA ILE A 73 9.35 17.93 -6.23
C ILE A 73 10.06 16.72 -5.67
N LEU A 74 10.22 15.69 -6.50
CA LEU A 74 10.78 14.40 -6.11
C LEU A 74 12.30 14.38 -6.33
N SER A 75 13.02 13.63 -5.50
CA SER A 75 14.48 13.49 -5.59
C SER A 75 14.97 12.67 -6.80
N GLN A 76 14.06 11.95 -7.47
CA GLN A 76 14.36 11.20 -8.68
C GLN A 76 13.12 11.10 -9.57
N PRO A 77 13.29 10.88 -10.89
CA PRO A 77 12.18 10.63 -11.80
C PRO A 77 11.37 9.39 -11.40
N VAL A 78 10.06 9.43 -11.65
CA VAL A 78 9.13 8.32 -11.36
C VAL A 78 8.29 7.99 -12.57
N ASP A 79 7.72 6.79 -12.59
CA ASP A 79 6.81 6.30 -13.63
C ASP A 79 5.34 6.27 -13.17
N TRP A 80 5.01 7.03 -12.12
CA TRP A 80 3.65 7.21 -11.61
C TRP A 80 2.74 7.85 -12.66
N LYS A 81 1.42 7.71 -12.51
CA LYS A 81 0.42 8.17 -13.48
C LYS A 81 -0.63 9.05 -12.81
N ILE A 82 -1.14 10.01 -13.59
CA ILE A 82 -2.34 10.78 -13.23
C ILE A 82 -3.47 9.81 -12.89
N GLY A 83 -4.18 10.07 -11.79
CA GLY A 83 -5.22 9.21 -11.24
C GLY A 83 -4.74 8.14 -10.27
N GLU A 84 -3.43 7.95 -10.10
CA GLU A 84 -2.91 7.07 -9.03
C GLU A 84 -2.92 7.76 -7.68
N GLU A 85 -3.07 6.96 -6.63
CA GLU A 85 -2.96 7.40 -5.25
C GLU A 85 -1.51 7.29 -4.77
N ILE A 86 -1.04 8.32 -4.07
CA ILE A 86 0.23 8.34 -3.35
C ILE A 86 -0.02 8.57 -1.86
N ILE A 87 0.92 8.10 -1.05
CA ILE A 87 0.99 8.41 0.37
C ILE A 87 2.24 9.25 0.59
N LEU A 88 2.06 10.48 1.07
CA LEU A 88 3.14 11.34 1.51
C LEU A 88 3.31 11.19 3.01
N THR A 89 4.37 10.52 3.45
CA THR A 89 4.64 10.27 4.87
C THR A 89 5.37 11.44 5.50
N THR A 90 4.94 11.81 6.70
CA THR A 90 5.68 12.78 7.53
C THR A 90 7.04 12.24 7.97
N THR A 91 7.96 13.16 8.28
CA THR A 91 9.24 12.85 8.96
C THR A 91 9.25 13.28 10.43
N ASP A 92 8.17 13.90 10.91
CA ASP A 92 7.97 14.22 12.32
C ASP A 92 7.24 13.10 13.07
N THR A 93 6.88 13.38 14.32
CA THR A 93 6.21 12.41 15.21
C THR A 93 4.69 12.47 15.15
N ASN A 94 4.08 13.36 14.35
CA ASN A 94 2.63 13.50 14.26
C ASN A 94 2.10 12.74 13.03
N ILE A 95 1.52 11.56 13.25
CA ILE A 95 0.99 10.71 12.18
C ILE A 95 -0.06 11.41 11.30
N GLU A 96 -0.79 12.40 11.84
CA GLU A 96 -1.82 13.16 11.14
C GLU A 96 -1.26 14.05 10.02
N HIS A 97 0.06 14.26 9.98
CA HIS A 97 0.74 14.94 8.88
C HIS A 97 1.01 14.02 7.67
N THR A 98 0.67 12.74 7.76
CA THR A 98 0.70 11.84 6.60
C THR A 98 -0.54 12.06 5.75
N GLU A 99 -0.33 12.31 4.46
CA GLU A 99 -1.42 12.59 3.54
C GLU A 99 -1.55 11.50 2.48
N ARG A 100 -2.78 11.24 2.06
CA ARG A 100 -3.11 10.39 0.92
C ARG A 100 -3.73 11.27 -0.15
N GLN A 101 -3.15 11.27 -1.35
CA GLN A 101 -3.60 12.14 -2.43
C GLN A 101 -3.61 11.42 -3.77
N THR A 102 -4.49 11.86 -4.65
CA THR A 102 -4.53 11.42 -6.06
C THR A 102 -3.69 12.36 -6.92
N ILE A 103 -2.84 11.81 -7.78
CA ILE A 103 -2.03 12.58 -8.71
C ILE A 103 -2.94 13.24 -9.75
N ALA A 104 -3.03 14.57 -9.70
CA ALA A 104 -3.81 15.35 -10.68
C ALA A 104 -2.98 15.73 -11.92
N ASN A 105 -1.67 15.94 -11.77
CA ASN A 105 -0.75 16.34 -12.84
C ASN A 105 0.69 15.86 -12.53
N ILE A 106 1.53 15.70 -13.57
CA ILE A 106 2.96 15.33 -13.50
C ILE A 106 3.78 16.26 -14.38
#